data_AF-A0A970Q1X7-F1
#
_entry.id   AF-A0A970Q1X7-F1
#
_cell.length_a   1.000
_cell.length_b   1.000
_cell.length_c   1.000
_cell.angle_alpha   90.00
_cell.angle_beta   90.00
_cell.angle_gamma   90.00
#
_symmetry.space_group_name_H-M   'P 1'
#
loop_
_entity.id
_entity.type
_entity.pdbx_description
1 polymer ?
#
loop_
_entity_poly.entity_id
_entity_poly.type
_entity_poly.pdbx_seq_one_letter_code
_entity_poly.pdbx_strand_id
1 'polypeptide(L)'
;MLAFGSAAAASDGGIFTNPLILFLGVLLSIIIFWKFCGWAKKFELSGGFKKIIFILTAIGLIGFNVLYSMGNAAIQAGNGWGTATIALLAALVWAFVFAFALMAETK
;
A
#
# COMPACT_ATOMS: atom_id res chain seq x y z
N MET A 1 12.17 1.04 -7.03
CA MET A 1 11.49 -0.15 -7.56
C MET A 1 10.91 -0.90 -6.38
N LEU A 2 9.57 -0.92 -6.23
CA LEU A 2 8.88 -1.62 -5.14
C LEU A 2 8.91 -3.13 -5.45
N ALA A 3 10.00 -3.80 -5.10
CA ALA A 3 10.09 -5.26 -5.15
C ALA A 3 9.53 -5.81 -3.83
N PHE A 4 8.21 -5.95 -3.76
CA PHE A 4 7.60 -6.82 -2.75
C PHE A 4 7.90 -8.27 -3.13
N GLY A 5 8.74 -8.93 -2.34
CA GLY A 5 8.81 -10.39 -2.23
C GLY A 5 9.54 -11.13 -3.35
N SER A 6 10.68 -11.72 -3.03
CA SER A 6 11.12 -12.98 -3.66
C SER A 6 12.11 -13.78 -2.82
N ALA A 7 12.85 -13.17 -1.89
CA ALA A 7 13.87 -13.90 -1.13
C ALA A 7 13.34 -14.65 0.12
N ALA A 8 12.24 -14.20 0.74
CA ALA A 8 11.74 -14.77 2.00
C ALA A 8 10.55 -15.75 1.86
N ALA A 9 10.01 -15.93 0.65
CA ALA A 9 8.88 -16.83 0.41
C ALA A 9 9.29 -18.31 0.19
N ALA A 10 10.59 -18.63 0.33
CA ALA A 10 11.15 -19.91 -0.08
C ALA A 10 11.20 -20.98 1.04
N SER A 11 10.68 -20.71 2.24
CA SER A 11 10.88 -21.61 3.39
C SER A 11 9.63 -21.87 4.22
N ASP A 12 8.52 -22.26 3.58
CA ASP A 12 7.63 -23.29 4.14
C ASP A 12 6.61 -23.80 3.10
N GLY A 13 6.31 -25.10 3.10
CA GLY A 13 5.47 -25.78 2.11
C GLY A 13 3.96 -25.50 2.24
N GLY A 14 3.55 -24.24 2.37
CA GLY A 14 2.15 -23.82 2.52
C GLY A 14 1.49 -23.37 1.21
N ILE A 15 0.16 -23.35 1.17
CA ILE A 15 -0.65 -22.94 0.00
C ILE A 15 -0.29 -21.53 -0.54
N PHE A 16 0.21 -20.65 0.33
CA PHE A 16 0.60 -19.27 0.00
C PHE A 16 1.99 -19.14 -0.63
N THR A 17 2.76 -20.22 -0.78
CA THR A 17 4.00 -20.23 -1.58
C THR A 17 3.77 -20.66 -3.02
N ASN A 18 2.56 -21.13 -3.36
CA ASN A 18 2.20 -21.51 -4.72
C ASN A 18 2.08 -20.26 -5.62
N PRO A 19 2.88 -20.13 -6.70
CA PRO A 19 2.87 -18.95 -7.57
C PRO A 19 1.50 -18.62 -8.18
N LEU A 20 0.69 -19.63 -8.49
CA LEU A 20 -0.66 -19.43 -9.03
C LEU A 20 -1.59 -18.81 -7.99
N ILE A 21 -1.48 -19.24 -6.73
CA ILE A 21 -2.32 -18.76 -5.63
C ILE A 21 -1.93 -17.34 -5.24
N LEU A 22 -0.63 -17.03 -5.24
CA LEU A 22 -0.14 -15.66 -5.10
C LEU A 22 -0.67 -14.76 -6.24
N PHE A 23 -0.61 -15.23 -7.48
CA PHE A 23 -1.13 -14.49 -8.63
C PHE A 23 -2.64 -14.23 -8.51
N LEU A 24 -3.42 -15.25 -8.15
CA LEU A 24 -4.87 -15.12 -7.90
C LEU A 24 -5.17 -14.17 -6.74
N GLY A 25 -4.36 -14.19 -5.67
CA GLY A 25 -4.49 -13.27 -4.54
C GLY A 25 -4.26 -11.81 -4.94
N VAL A 26 -3.26 -11.55 -5.78
CA VAL A 26 -3.02 -10.21 -6.34
C VAL A 26 -4.19 -9.78 -7.22
N LEU A 27 -4.68 -10.65 -8.09
CA LEU A 27 -5.78 -10.37 -9.01
C LEU A 27 -7.07 -10.07 -8.24
N LEU A 28 -7.37 -10.83 -7.19
CA LEU A 28 -8.48 -10.58 -6.28
C LEU A 28 -8.34 -9.23 -5.56
N SER A 29 -7.14 -8.90 -5.07
CA SER A 29 -6.86 -7.61 -4.42
C SER A 29 -7.12 -6.43 -5.36
N ILE A 30 -6.73 -6.54 -6.63
CA ILE A 30 -7.00 -5.53 -7.67
C ILE A 30 -8.51 -5.38 -7.89
N ILE A 31 -9.26 -6.49 -7.98
CA ILE A 31 -10.72 -6.45 -8.17
C ILE A 31 -11.40 -5.74 -6.98
N ILE A 32 -10.99 -6.05 -5.74
CA ILE A 32 -11.52 -5.41 -4.53
C ILE A 32 -11.21 -3.92 -4.54
N PHE A 33 -9.97 -3.54 -4.86
CA PHE A 33 -9.57 -2.14 -4.95
C PHE A 33 -10.36 -1.38 -6.02
N TRP A 34 -10.59 -1.99 -7.18
CA TRP A 34 -11.41 -1.39 -8.23
C TRP A 34 -12.86 -1.15 -7.78
N LYS A 35 -13.46 -2.11 -7.06
CA LYS A 35 -14.79 -1.94 -6.46
C LYS A 35 -14.80 -0.81 -5.42
N PHE A 36 -13.76 -0.71 -4.59
CA PHE A 36 -13.59 0.39 -3.64
C PHE A 36 -13.52 1.75 -4.36
N CYS A 37 -12.73 1.88 -5.43
CA CYS A 37 -12.65 3.10 -6.21
C CYS A 37 -14.00 3.47 -6.85
N GLY A 38 -14.75 2.48 -7.37
CA GLY A 38 -16.09 2.70 -7.90
C GLY A 38 -17.09 3.17 -6.83
N TRP A 39 -16.97 2.67 -5.60
CA TRP A 39 -17.76 3.13 -4.46
C TRP A 39 -17.37 4.54 -4.03
N ALA A 40 -16.08 4.87 -3.99
CA ALA A 40 -15.57 6.19 -3.59
C ALA A 40 -16.11 7.34 -4.46
N LYS A 41 -16.37 7.09 -5.75
CA LYS A 41 -16.98 8.06 -6.67
C LYS A 41 -18.35 8.59 -6.22
N LYS A 42 -19.07 7.84 -5.37
CA LYS A 42 -20.41 8.24 -4.89
C LYS A 42 -20.37 9.33 -3.82
N PHE A 43 -19.18 9.72 -3.36
CA PHE A 43 -18.99 10.74 -2.34
C PHE A 43 -18.52 12.03 -2.99
N GLU A 44 -18.90 13.15 -2.40
CA GLU A 44 -18.41 14.46 -2.79
C GLU A 44 -17.56 15.06 -1.67
N LEU A 45 -16.35 15.52 -2.01
CA LEU A 45 -15.44 16.19 -1.10
C LEU A 45 -15.22 17.64 -1.56
N SER A 46 -14.98 18.55 -0.62
CA SER A 46 -14.61 19.91 -0.98
C SER A 46 -13.25 19.92 -1.70
N GLY A 47 -13.10 20.80 -2.69
CA GLY A 47 -11.83 20.94 -3.40
C GLY A 47 -10.66 21.27 -2.46
N GLY A 48 -10.91 22.00 -1.38
CA GLY A 48 -9.92 22.29 -0.34
C GLY A 48 -9.45 21.04 0.40
N PHE A 49 -10.36 20.16 0.82
CA PHE A 49 -10.01 18.91 1.50
C PHE A 49 -9.18 17.99 0.60
N LYS A 50 -9.57 17.85 -0.68
CA LYS A 50 -8.79 17.06 -1.65
C LYS A 50 -7.35 17.57 -1.81
N LYS A 51 -7.18 18.89 -1.92
CA LYS A 51 -5.84 19.50 -2.02
C LYS A 51 -4.97 19.14 -0.82
N ILE A 52 -5.52 19.17 0.40
CA ILE A 52 -4.79 18.79 1.61
C ILE A 52 -4.35 17.33 1.52
N ILE A 53 -5.23 16.40 1.15
CA ILE A 53 -4.87 14.99 1.01
C ILE A 53 -3.78 14.78 -0.05
N PHE A 54 -3.82 15.50 -1.17
CA PHE A 54 -2.79 15.42 -2.20
C PHE A 54 -1.44 15.95 -1.73
N ILE A 55 -1.41 17.08 -1.02
CA ILE A 55 -0.19 17.63 -0.42
C ILE A 55 0.37 16.67 0.63
N LEU A 56 -0.47 16.17 1.54
CA LEU A 56 -0.08 15.18 2.54
C LEU A 56 0.43 13.90 1.91
N THR A 57 -0.10 13.50 0.74
CA THR A 57 0.41 12.34 0.01
C THR A 57 1.78 12.60 -0.58
N ALA A 58 2.03 13.78 -1.14
CA ALA A 58 3.36 14.15 -1.63
C ALA A 58 4.41 14.14 -0.50
N ILE A 59 4.07 14.72 0.66
CA ILE A 59 4.93 14.71 1.85
C ILE A 59 5.09 13.27 2.39
N GLY A 60 3.99 12.54 2.47
CA GLY A 60 3.95 11.14 2.92
C GLY A 60 4.84 10.26 2.06
N LEU A 61 4.93 10.52 0.75
CA LEU A 61 5.82 9.77 -0.15
C LEU A 61 7.28 9.88 0.27
N ILE A 62 7.72 11.06 0.72
CA ILE A 62 9.07 11.25 1.27
C ILE A 62 9.21 10.44 2.56
N GLY A 63 8.24 10.54 3.48
CA GLY A 63 8.24 9.80 4.75
C GLY A 63 8.27 8.28 4.57
N PHE A 64 7.47 7.74 3.64
CA PHE A 64 7.45 6.31 3.34
C PHE A 64 8.76 5.82 2.72
N ASN A 65 9.44 6.64 1.91
CA ASN A 65 10.77 6.29 1.39
C ASN A 65 11.82 6.23 2.50
N VAL A 66 11.77 7.15 3.48
CA VAL A 66 12.66 7.12 4.65
C VAL A 66 12.39 5.87 5.50
N LEU A 67 11.12 5.60 5.82
CA LEU A 67 10.69 4.40 6.55
C LEU A 67 11.11 3.11 5.83
N TYR A 68 11.02 3.08 4.50
CA TYR A 68 11.46 1.95 3.69
C TYR A 68 12.97 1.74 3.76
N SER A 69 13.76 2.83 3.67
CA SER A 69 15.23 2.77 3.84
C SER A 69 15.62 2.24 5.22
N MET A 70 14.99 2.75 6.28
CA MET A 70 15.20 2.28 7.65
C MET A 70 14.81 0.81 7.83
N GLY A 71 13.67 0.39 7.27
CA GLY A 71 13.20 -0.99 7.30
C GLY A 71 14.18 -1.94 6.62
N ASN A 72 14.71 -1.57 5.45
CA ASN A 72 15.71 -2.37 4.73
C ASN A 72 17.02 -2.50 5.52
N ALA A 73 17.53 -1.41 6.09
CA ALA A 73 18.73 -1.45 6.93
C ALA A 73 18.51 -2.35 8.17
N ALA A 74 17.33 -2.28 8.80
CA ALA A 74 17.00 -3.11 9.95
C ALA A 74 16.81 -4.60 9.57
N ILE A 75 16.26 -4.91 8.39
CA ILE A 75 16.14 -6.28 7.89
C ILE A 75 17.53 -6.88 7.66
N GLN A 76 18.46 -6.11 7.08
CA GLN A 76 19.85 -6.54 6.90
C GLN A 76 20.54 -6.81 8.25
N ALA A 77 20.17 -6.09 9.31
CA ALA A 77 20.63 -6.32 10.67
C ALA A 77 19.89 -7.47 11.41
N GLY A 78 18.97 -8.18 10.75
CA GLY A 78 18.28 -9.36 11.29
C GLY A 78 17.01 -9.08 12.11
N ASN A 79 16.64 -7.82 12.35
CA ASN A 79 15.55 -7.45 13.28
C ASN A 79 14.47 -6.53 12.65
N GLY A 80 14.49 -6.29 11.34
CA GLY A 80 13.65 -5.25 10.71
C GLY A 80 12.28 -5.67 10.19
N TRP A 81 11.89 -6.95 10.26
CA TRP A 81 10.64 -7.44 9.65
C TRP A 81 9.38 -6.79 10.23
N GLY A 82 9.35 -6.52 11.53
CA GLY A 82 8.24 -5.80 12.17
C GLY A 82 8.10 -4.38 11.64
N THR A 83 9.21 -3.62 11.60
CA THR A 83 9.24 -2.24 11.09
C THR A 83 8.85 -2.18 9.62
N ALA A 84 9.35 -3.10 8.79
CA ALA A 84 9.00 -3.17 7.37
C ALA A 84 7.51 -3.49 7.15
N THR A 85 6.94 -4.39 7.98
CA THR A 85 5.51 -4.73 7.92
C THR A 85 4.64 -3.53 8.31
N ILE A 86 5.00 -2.81 9.38
CA ILE A 86 4.29 -1.59 9.79
C ILE A 86 4.36 -0.53 8.70
N ALA A 87 5.53 -0.30 8.10
CA ALA A 87 5.69 0.65 7.00
C ALA A 87 4.83 0.27 5.78
N LEU A 88 4.78 -1.02 5.44
CA LEU A 88 3.92 -1.56 4.39
C LEU A 88 2.44 -1.31 4.68
N LEU A 89 1.96 -1.68 5.87
CA LEU A 89 0.56 -1.51 6.26
C LEU A 89 0.16 -0.03 6.29
N ALA A 90 1.01 0.84 6.82
CA ALA A 90 0.78 2.28 6.83
C ALA A 90 0.69 2.85 5.40
N ALA A 91 1.58 2.43 4.50
CA ALA A 91 1.56 2.85 3.11
C ALA A 91 0.31 2.34 2.38
N LEU A 92 -0.12 1.10 2.64
CA LEU A 92 -1.35 0.54 2.08
C LEU A 92 -2.57 1.33 2.55
N VAL A 93 -2.73 1.54 3.85
CA VAL A 93 -3.85 2.34 4.40
C VAL A 93 -3.87 3.74 3.79
N TRP A 94 -2.70 4.40 3.69
CA TRP A 94 -2.62 5.73 3.08
C TRP A 94 -2.98 5.72 1.59
N ALA A 95 -2.60 4.69 0.85
CA ALA A 95 -2.98 4.53 -0.56
C ALA A 95 -4.51 4.45 -0.73
N PHE A 96 -5.23 3.78 0.18
CA PHE A 96 -6.70 3.77 0.18
C PHE A 96 -7.28 5.16 0.47
N VAL A 97 -6.73 5.91 1.44
CA VAL A 97 -7.15 7.29 1.73
C VAL A 97 -6.95 8.20 0.52
N PHE A 98 -5.78 8.13 -0.11
CA PHE A 98 -5.48 8.90 -1.31
C PHE A 98 -6.40 8.52 -2.48
N ALA A 99 -6.58 7.22 -2.74
CA ALA A 99 -7.47 6.74 -3.79
C ALA A 99 -8.92 7.17 -3.56
N PHE A 100 -9.40 7.18 -2.31
CA PHE A 100 -10.71 7.71 -1.99
C PHE A 100 -10.83 9.19 -2.35
N ALA A 101 -9.89 10.02 -1.89
CA ALA A 101 -9.89 11.45 -2.19
C ALA A 101 -9.74 11.76 -3.68
N LEU A 102 -8.99 10.93 -4.41
CA LEU A 102 -8.83 11.03 -5.86
C LEU A 102 -10.13 10.73 -6.61
N MET A 103 -10.85 9.69 -6.18
CA MET A 103 -12.01 9.16 -6.90
C MET A 103 -13.33 9.82 -6.52
N ALA A 104 -13.47 10.34 -5.29
CA ALA A 104 -14.63 11.12 -4.89
C ALA A 104 -14.85 12.30 -5.86
N GLU A 105 -16.08 12.74 -6.05
CA GLU A 105 -16.38 13.94 -6.83
C GLU A 105 -16.02 15.21 -6.05
N THR A 106 -15.87 16.33 -6.76
CA THR A 106 -15.55 17.62 -6.15
C THR A 106 -16.84 18.41 -5.98
N LYS A 107 -17.14 18.83 -4.75
CA LYS A 107 -18.22 19.77 -4.45
C LYS A 107 -17.97 21.14 -5.07
#